data_AF-A0A1D6QGX2-F1
#
_entry.id   AF-A0A1D6QGX2-F1
#
_cell.length_a   1.000
_cell.length_b   1.000
_cell.length_c   1.000
_cell.angle_alpha   90.00
_cell.angle_beta   90.00
_cell.angle_gamma   90.00
#
_symmetry.space_group_name_H-M   'P 1'
#
loop_
_entity.id
_entity.type
_entity.pdbx_description
1 polymer ?
#
loop_
_entity_poly.entity_id
_entity_poly.type
_entity_poly.pdbx_seq_one_letter_code
_entity_poly.pdbx_strand_id
1 'polypeptide(L)'
;MYTSGSTGLPKGVMITHGNMVATTAAVMTIVPNLGMNDVYLAYLPLAHVFELAGETVMLASGSAIGYGSALTMTDTSNKIKKGTKGDVSVLNPTLMISVPAILDRIRDAVFKKVGEKGGLTKKLFDFSYKRNIAAIEGSWFGSWAPERMLWDHIIYKPIRAMLGGRLRFVLCGGAPLSSDTQRFMNICLGVPVGQGYGLTETCAGAAFTEWDDTSVGRVGPPLPCCYVKLVSWEEGGYKISDSPMPRGEVAVGGHSITKGYFNNEAKTNEVYKVDERGIRWFYTGDIGQFHPDGCLEIIDRKKDIVKLQHGEYVSLGKVESALATSNYVENIMVYADPFHNYCVALVVPAHQALEKWAQNSGMNYEGFGELCQNDRAIKEVQQSLSKAAKAARLEKFEVPAKIVLLPEPWTPESGLVTAALKLKREQIKAKFKGDLDKLYH
;
A
#
# COMPACT_ATOMS: atom_id res chain seq x y z
N MET A 1 -22.22 -3.63 -3.85
CA MET A 1 -21.20 -2.62 -3.50
C MET A 1 -20.68 -1.96 -4.77
N TYR A 2 -20.58 -0.63 -4.83
CA TYR A 2 -20.09 0.05 -6.03
C TYR A 2 -18.56 0.12 -6.05
N THR A 3 -17.98 -0.17 -7.21
CA THR A 3 -16.54 -0.02 -7.48
C THR A 3 -16.33 0.83 -8.72
N SER A 4 -15.44 1.81 -8.64
CA SER A 4 -14.99 2.57 -9.81
C SER A 4 -13.72 1.90 -10.34
N GLY A 5 -13.87 1.04 -11.33
CA GLY A 5 -12.73 0.52 -12.09
C GLY A 5 -12.08 1.60 -12.96
N SER A 6 -11.09 1.21 -13.76
CA SER A 6 -10.35 2.07 -14.71
C SER A 6 -11.22 2.87 -15.69
N THR A 7 -12.48 2.50 -15.89
CA THR A 7 -13.41 3.20 -16.80
C THR A 7 -14.10 4.43 -16.19
N GLY A 8 -13.83 4.75 -14.91
CA GLY A 8 -14.41 5.91 -14.21
C GLY A 8 -15.88 5.76 -13.79
N LEU A 9 -16.72 5.08 -14.59
CA LEU A 9 -18.11 4.80 -14.25
C LEU A 9 -18.22 3.72 -13.14
N PRO A 10 -18.91 4.02 -12.02
CA PRO A 10 -19.13 3.05 -10.95
C PRO A 10 -19.94 1.84 -11.43
N LYS A 11 -19.49 0.63 -11.10
CA LYS A 11 -20.21 -0.62 -11.34
C LYS A 11 -20.66 -1.22 -10.00
N GLY A 12 -21.92 -1.63 -9.89
CA GLY A 12 -22.43 -2.29 -8.68
C GLY A 12 -22.08 -3.78 -8.67
N VAL A 13 -21.13 -4.21 -7.86
CA VAL A 13 -20.79 -5.63 -7.67
C VAL A 13 -21.83 -6.29 -6.76
N MET A 14 -22.37 -7.42 -7.22
CA MET A 14 -23.37 -8.22 -6.51
C MET A 14 -22.70 -9.24 -5.58
N ILE A 15 -22.40 -8.80 -4.36
CA ILE A 15 -21.86 -9.64 -3.28
C ILE A 15 -23.01 -10.39 -2.62
N THR A 16 -22.89 -11.72 -2.48
CA THR A 16 -23.89 -12.55 -1.79
C THR A 16 -23.50 -12.80 -0.33
N HIS A 17 -24.47 -13.20 0.50
CA HIS A 17 -24.18 -13.66 1.86
C HIS A 17 -23.17 -14.82 1.88
N GLY A 18 -23.28 -15.77 0.94
CA GLY A 18 -22.35 -16.88 0.82
C GLY A 18 -20.91 -16.44 0.57
N ASN A 19 -20.70 -15.38 -0.23
CA ASN A 19 -19.36 -14.83 -0.45
C ASN A 19 -18.77 -14.26 0.84
N MET A 20 -19.55 -13.47 1.58
CA MET A 20 -19.11 -12.88 2.85
C MET A 20 -18.78 -13.95 3.89
N VAL A 21 -19.64 -14.97 4.03
CA VAL A 21 -19.42 -16.09 4.97
C VAL A 21 -18.18 -16.88 4.58
N ALA A 22 -17.97 -17.16 3.29
CA ALA A 22 -16.79 -17.90 2.82
C ALA A 22 -15.49 -17.15 3.09
N THR A 23 -15.40 -15.86 2.76
CA THR A 23 -14.22 -15.04 3.08
C THR A 23 -14.01 -14.96 4.59
N THR A 24 -15.09 -14.78 5.37
CA THR A 24 -15.00 -14.69 6.83
C THR A 24 -14.44 -15.96 7.44
N ALA A 25 -14.99 -17.13 7.07
CA ALA A 25 -14.53 -18.42 7.55
C ALA A 25 -13.05 -18.67 7.18
N ALA A 26 -12.63 -18.28 5.97
CA ALA A 26 -11.24 -18.42 5.54
C ALA A 26 -10.27 -17.50 6.29
N VAL A 27 -10.66 -16.26 6.61
CA VAL A 27 -9.80 -15.34 7.37
C VAL A 27 -9.66 -15.78 8.82
N MET A 28 -10.72 -16.34 9.42
CA MET A 28 -10.70 -16.85 10.80
C MET A 28 -9.73 -18.02 10.99
N THR A 29 -9.37 -18.77 9.93
CA THR A 29 -8.38 -19.85 10.03
C THR A 29 -6.94 -19.36 9.95
N ILE A 30 -6.70 -18.15 9.45
CA ILE A 30 -5.35 -17.59 9.22
C ILE A 30 -4.89 -16.76 10.42
N VAL A 31 -5.79 -15.98 11.02
CA VAL A 31 -5.45 -15.14 12.19
C VAL A 31 -5.59 -15.96 13.47
N PRO A 32 -4.47 -16.35 14.13
CA PRO A 32 -4.55 -17.20 15.31
C PRO A 32 -5.21 -16.48 16.48
N ASN A 33 -5.94 -17.25 17.29
CA ASN A 33 -6.60 -16.79 18.52
C ASN A 33 -7.51 -15.56 18.35
N LEU A 34 -8.08 -15.37 17.15
CA LEU A 34 -9.06 -14.31 16.91
C LEU A 34 -10.31 -14.55 17.75
N GLY A 35 -10.69 -13.58 18.58
CA GLY A 35 -11.85 -13.75 19.46
C GLY A 35 -12.20 -12.55 20.32
N MET A 36 -12.92 -12.79 21.43
CA MET A 36 -13.46 -11.76 22.33
C MET A 36 -12.40 -10.91 23.05
N ASN A 37 -11.15 -11.36 23.09
CA ASN A 37 -10.04 -10.61 23.67
C ASN A 37 -9.49 -9.54 22.71
N ASP A 38 -9.91 -9.57 21.44
CA ASP A 38 -9.47 -8.62 20.44
C ASP A 38 -10.35 -7.38 20.37
N VAL A 39 -9.68 -6.26 20.10
CA VAL A 39 -10.29 -4.97 19.83
C VAL A 39 -9.79 -4.50 18.48
N TYR A 40 -10.70 -4.37 17.53
CA TYR A 40 -10.44 -3.95 16.17
C TYR A 40 -10.73 -2.47 15.99
N LEU A 41 -9.82 -1.75 15.32
CA LEU A 41 -10.04 -0.36 14.93
C LEU A 41 -10.62 -0.27 13.52
N ALA A 42 -11.90 0.08 13.43
CA ALA A 42 -12.59 0.36 12.17
C ALA A 42 -12.51 1.86 11.86
N TYR A 43 -11.82 2.23 10.78
CA TYR A 43 -11.66 3.64 10.39
C TYR A 43 -11.72 3.89 8.88
N LEU A 44 -11.73 2.83 8.05
CA LEU A 44 -12.04 2.97 6.65
C LEU A 44 -13.57 3.03 6.47
N PRO A 45 -14.08 3.56 5.34
CA PRO A 45 -15.52 3.60 5.11
C PRO A 45 -16.10 2.20 4.88
N LEU A 46 -17.26 1.89 5.50
CA LEU A 46 -18.05 0.67 5.24
C LEU A 46 -18.48 0.49 3.77
N ALA A 47 -18.45 1.56 2.97
CA ALA A 47 -18.67 1.49 1.53
C ALA A 47 -17.55 0.74 0.79
N HIS A 48 -16.41 0.48 1.44
CA HIS A 48 -15.27 -0.26 0.89
C HIS A 48 -15.27 -1.71 1.38
N VAL A 49 -15.11 -2.67 0.46
CA VAL A 49 -15.25 -4.12 0.74
C VAL A 49 -14.30 -4.60 1.84
N PHE A 50 -13.12 -3.98 1.93
CA PHE A 50 -12.10 -4.38 2.88
C PHE A 50 -12.50 -4.13 4.33
N GLU A 51 -13.15 -2.98 4.61
CA GLU A 51 -13.68 -2.69 5.95
C GLU A 51 -14.91 -3.56 6.24
N LEU A 52 -15.82 -3.69 5.26
CA LEU A 52 -17.00 -4.54 5.42
C LEU A 52 -16.63 -5.99 5.76
N ALA A 53 -15.63 -6.55 5.08
CA ALA A 53 -15.11 -7.89 5.39
C ALA A 53 -14.42 -7.94 6.75
N GLY A 54 -13.61 -6.94 7.09
CA GLY A 54 -12.97 -6.81 8.40
C GLY A 54 -13.98 -6.80 9.56
N GLU A 55 -14.99 -5.91 9.51
CA GLU A 55 -16.05 -5.86 10.52
C GLU A 55 -16.85 -7.16 10.57
N THR A 56 -17.14 -7.80 9.43
CA THR A 56 -17.85 -9.08 9.41
C THR A 56 -17.07 -10.19 10.11
N VAL A 57 -15.74 -10.24 9.90
CA VAL A 57 -14.85 -11.18 10.59
C VAL A 57 -14.86 -10.92 12.10
N MET A 58 -14.76 -9.66 12.53
CA MET A 58 -14.78 -9.29 13.95
C MET A 58 -16.11 -9.64 14.63
N LEU A 59 -17.23 -9.42 13.93
CA LEU A 59 -18.56 -9.80 14.42
C LEU A 59 -18.69 -11.32 14.54
N ALA A 60 -18.16 -12.07 13.58
CA ALA A 60 -18.18 -13.54 13.60
C ALA A 60 -17.27 -14.13 14.69
N SER A 61 -16.15 -13.49 15.02
CA SER A 61 -15.26 -13.91 16.11
C SER A 61 -15.68 -13.41 17.50
N GLY A 62 -16.67 -12.51 17.57
CA GLY A 62 -17.09 -11.87 18.83
C GLY A 62 -16.11 -10.82 19.34
N SER A 63 -15.25 -10.28 18.48
CA SER A 63 -14.28 -9.23 18.81
C SER A 63 -14.97 -7.86 18.94
N ALA A 64 -14.43 -6.98 19.79
CA ALA A 64 -14.96 -5.62 19.92
C ALA A 64 -14.51 -4.74 18.75
N ILE A 65 -15.39 -3.86 18.26
CA ILE A 65 -15.09 -2.89 17.20
C ILE A 65 -15.13 -1.48 17.78
N GLY A 66 -14.03 -0.75 17.65
CA GLY A 66 -13.96 0.68 17.94
C GLY A 66 -13.93 1.48 16.64
N TYR A 67 -14.83 2.44 16.52
CA TYR A 67 -14.94 3.29 15.34
C TYR A 67 -14.08 4.55 15.49
N GLY A 68 -13.34 4.88 14.43
CA GLY A 68 -12.51 6.07 14.34
C GLY A 68 -12.45 6.64 12.93
N SER A 69 -11.51 7.54 12.69
CA SER A 69 -11.24 8.07 11.34
C SER A 69 -9.74 8.18 11.10
N ALA A 70 -9.31 8.00 9.85
CA ALA A 70 -7.92 8.23 9.46
C ALA A 70 -7.40 9.63 9.83
N LEU A 71 -8.30 10.61 10.02
CA LEU A 71 -7.96 12.00 10.38
C LEU A 71 -7.98 12.30 11.88
N THR A 72 -8.41 11.34 12.72
CA THR A 72 -8.45 11.42 14.19
C THR A 72 -7.70 10.26 14.86
N MET A 73 -7.10 9.38 14.05
CA MET A 73 -6.49 8.12 14.45
C MET A 73 -5.39 8.29 15.51
N THR A 74 -4.46 9.23 15.30
CA THR A 74 -3.34 9.51 16.22
C THR A 74 -3.49 10.85 16.92
N ASP A 75 -2.79 11.03 18.05
CA ASP A 75 -2.73 12.29 18.81
C ASP A 75 -2.21 13.49 17.99
N THR A 76 -1.57 13.22 16.85
CA THR A 76 -1.02 14.24 15.94
C THR A 76 -1.84 14.38 14.66
N SER A 77 -2.99 13.73 14.54
CA SER A 77 -3.80 13.76 13.32
C SER A 77 -4.50 15.11 13.11
N ASN A 78 -4.73 15.49 11.86
CA ASN A 78 -5.13 16.86 11.51
C ASN A 78 -6.49 17.31 12.06
N LYS A 79 -7.44 16.39 12.28
CA LYS A 79 -8.79 16.72 12.78
C LYS A 79 -8.95 16.53 14.28
N ILE A 80 -7.88 16.17 15.00
CA ILE A 80 -7.95 16.03 16.44
C ILE A 80 -7.84 17.39 17.13
N LYS A 81 -8.63 17.61 18.19
CA LYS A 81 -8.50 18.81 19.01
C LYS A 81 -7.13 18.80 19.70
N LYS A 82 -6.33 19.86 19.51
CA LYS A 82 -5.00 19.97 20.14
C LYS A 82 -5.09 19.74 21.65
N GLY A 83 -4.22 18.88 22.17
CA GLY A 83 -4.20 18.48 23.58
C GLY A 83 -5.13 17.33 23.96
N THR A 84 -5.84 16.72 22.99
CA THR A 84 -6.65 15.52 23.20
C THR A 84 -5.99 14.26 22.63
N LYS A 85 -6.47 13.08 23.04
CA LYS A 85 -5.95 11.77 22.62
C LYS A 85 -6.73 11.26 21.41
N GLY A 86 -6.02 10.68 20.45
CA GLY A 86 -6.58 10.09 19.24
C GLY A 86 -7.27 8.76 19.47
N ASP A 87 -7.98 8.30 18.45
CA ASP A 87 -8.82 7.09 18.51
C ASP A 87 -8.01 5.89 18.99
N VAL A 88 -6.80 5.71 18.45
CA VAL A 88 -5.93 4.57 18.77
C VAL A 88 -5.42 4.64 20.21
N SER A 89 -5.09 5.83 20.70
CA SER A 89 -4.58 6.06 22.06
C SER A 89 -5.64 5.81 23.14
N VAL A 90 -6.92 6.00 22.80
CA VAL A 90 -8.05 5.74 23.69
C VAL A 90 -8.47 4.27 23.62
N LEU A 91 -8.63 3.73 22.40
CA LEU A 91 -9.13 2.38 22.15
C LEU A 91 -8.10 1.29 22.50
N ASN A 92 -6.81 1.58 22.31
CA ASN A 92 -5.71 0.61 22.42
C ASN A 92 -6.01 -0.69 21.64
N PRO A 93 -6.18 -0.65 20.31
CA PRO A 93 -6.59 -1.81 19.52
C PRO A 93 -5.55 -2.94 19.54
N THR A 94 -6.01 -4.17 19.32
CA THR A 94 -5.17 -5.35 19.10
C THR A 94 -5.04 -5.70 17.61
N LEU A 95 -6.07 -5.38 16.82
CA LEU A 95 -6.15 -5.66 15.40
C LEU A 95 -6.46 -4.39 14.60
N MET A 96 -5.90 -4.30 13.40
CA MET A 96 -6.13 -3.17 12.51
C MET A 96 -5.94 -3.61 11.06
N ILE A 97 -6.85 -3.21 10.17
CA ILE A 97 -6.55 -3.19 8.73
C ILE A 97 -5.97 -1.84 8.35
N SER A 98 -5.12 -1.81 7.33
CA SER A 98 -4.47 -0.59 6.88
C SER A 98 -4.33 -0.54 5.38
N VAL A 99 -4.06 0.65 4.89
CA VAL A 99 -3.70 0.90 3.49
C VAL A 99 -2.26 1.44 3.45
N PRO A 100 -1.51 1.21 2.36
CA PRO A 100 -0.09 1.60 2.30
C PRO A 100 0.16 3.06 2.68
N ALA A 101 -0.67 3.98 2.18
CA ALA A 101 -0.56 5.41 2.48
C ALA A 101 -0.64 5.73 4.00
N ILE A 102 -1.40 4.96 4.77
CA ILE A 102 -1.47 5.14 6.23
C ILE A 102 -0.21 4.60 6.90
N LEU A 103 0.30 3.45 6.46
CA LEU A 103 1.56 2.90 6.98
C LEU A 103 2.75 3.80 6.66
N ASP A 104 2.80 4.38 5.45
CA ASP A 104 3.82 5.35 5.07
C ASP A 104 3.77 6.61 5.96
N ARG A 105 2.57 7.16 6.20
CA ARG A 105 2.39 8.29 7.14
C ARG A 105 2.86 7.96 8.56
N ILE A 106 2.58 6.75 9.05
CA ILE A 106 3.04 6.31 10.37
C ILE A 106 4.56 6.21 10.39
N ARG A 107 5.18 5.64 9.36
CA ARG A 107 6.64 5.60 9.21
C ARG A 107 7.24 6.99 9.25
N ASP A 108 6.69 7.94 8.49
CA ASP A 108 7.21 9.29 8.42
C ASP A 108 7.06 10.03 9.76
N ALA A 109 5.95 9.79 10.46
CA ALA A 109 5.74 10.30 11.82
C ALA A 109 6.77 9.73 12.81
N VAL A 110 7.14 8.45 12.70
CA VAL A 110 8.22 7.85 13.49
C VAL A 110 9.55 8.53 13.19
N PHE A 111 9.92 8.66 11.93
CA PHE A 111 11.18 9.31 11.54
C PHE A 111 11.25 10.77 11.99
N LYS A 112 10.15 11.50 11.90
CA LYS A 112 10.05 12.88 12.39
C LYS A 112 10.29 12.95 13.90
N LYS A 113 9.63 12.11 14.68
CA LYS A 113 9.76 12.05 16.15
C LYS A 113 11.17 11.64 16.60
N VAL A 114 11.79 10.69 15.90
CA VAL A 114 13.20 10.30 16.14
C VAL A 114 14.15 11.44 15.77
N GLY A 115 13.88 12.16 14.67
CA GLY A 115 14.64 13.31 14.22
C GLY A 115 14.59 14.50 15.19
N GLU A 116 13.42 14.81 15.75
CA GLU A 116 13.20 15.90 16.73
C GLU A 116 13.97 15.67 18.04
N LYS A 117 14.08 14.41 18.50
CA LYS A 117 14.87 14.07 19.71
C LYS A 117 16.38 14.18 19.51
N GLY A 118 16.87 14.17 18.27
CA GLY A 118 18.24 14.48 17.91
C GLY A 118 19.34 13.46 18.28
N GLY A 119 20.52 13.70 17.69
CA GLY A 119 21.85 13.21 18.06
C GLY A 119 21.96 11.72 18.45
N LEU A 120 21.93 11.46 19.76
CA LEU A 120 22.12 10.13 20.33
C LEU A 120 20.92 9.21 20.05
N THR A 121 19.70 9.73 20.17
CA THR A 121 18.47 8.94 19.97
C THR A 121 18.35 8.45 18.54
N LYS A 122 18.68 9.31 17.56
CA LYS A 122 18.70 8.93 16.14
C LYS A 122 19.77 7.87 15.85
N LYS A 123 20.99 8.05 16.36
CA LYS A 123 22.07 7.05 16.19
C LYS A 123 21.71 5.70 16.81
N LEU A 124 21.08 5.71 17.99
CA LEU A 124 20.59 4.50 18.66
C LEU A 124 19.47 3.83 17.85
N PHE A 125 18.53 4.61 17.32
CA PHE A 125 17.50 4.12 16.41
C PHE A 125 18.12 3.45 15.18
N ASP A 126 18.97 4.17 14.44
CA ASP A 126 19.62 3.67 13.23
C ASP A 126 20.45 2.40 13.51
N PHE A 127 21.15 2.36 14.65
CA PHE A 127 21.93 1.20 15.08
C PHE A 127 21.04 0.00 15.41
N SER A 128 20.01 0.20 16.24
CA SER A 128 19.06 -0.86 16.60
C SER A 128 18.31 -1.42 15.38
N TYR A 129 17.92 -0.55 14.44
CA TYR A 129 17.23 -0.93 13.22
C TYR A 129 18.14 -1.77 12.32
N LYS A 130 19.39 -1.35 12.10
CA LYS A 130 20.38 -2.12 11.33
C LYS A 130 20.66 -3.49 11.95
N ARG A 131 20.72 -3.60 13.28
CA ARG A 131 20.93 -4.88 13.97
C ARG A 131 19.73 -5.81 13.90
N ASN A 132 18.51 -5.28 13.92
CA ASN A 132 17.31 -6.09 13.69
C ASN A 132 17.24 -6.58 12.24
N ILE A 133 17.61 -5.76 11.25
CA ILE A 133 17.74 -6.21 9.86
C ILE A 133 18.77 -7.33 9.75
N ALA A 134 19.97 -7.15 10.33
CA ALA A 134 21.02 -8.16 10.31
C ALA A 134 20.58 -9.48 10.96
N ALA A 135 19.76 -9.43 12.01
CA ALA A 135 19.17 -10.63 12.64
C ALA A 135 18.19 -11.35 11.70
N ILE A 136 17.33 -10.61 11.01
CA ILE A 136 16.38 -11.17 10.03
C ILE A 136 17.12 -11.79 8.85
N GLU A 137 18.25 -11.21 8.44
CA GLU A 137 19.10 -11.73 7.36
C GLU A 137 19.99 -12.90 7.80
N GLY A 138 19.84 -13.40 9.03
CA GLY A 138 20.59 -14.55 9.54
C GLY A 138 22.06 -14.25 9.87
N SER A 139 22.42 -12.97 10.04
CA SER A 139 23.78 -12.57 10.41
C SER A 139 24.08 -12.84 11.88
N TRP A 140 25.28 -13.34 12.17
CA TRP A 140 25.82 -13.47 13.53
C TRP A 140 25.84 -12.12 14.29
N PHE A 141 25.88 -11.00 13.57
CA PHE A 141 25.88 -9.66 14.16
C PHE A 141 24.47 -9.09 14.44
N GLY A 142 23.42 -9.91 14.27
CA GLY A 142 22.04 -9.55 14.59
C GLY A 142 21.79 -9.26 16.06
N SER A 143 20.65 -8.64 16.38
CA SER A 143 20.22 -8.44 17.77
C SER A 143 19.79 -9.77 18.42
N TRP A 144 20.57 -10.25 19.39
CA TRP A 144 20.29 -11.45 20.18
C TRP A 144 19.29 -11.14 21.30
N ALA A 145 18.60 -12.15 21.86
CA ALA A 145 17.46 -11.97 22.77
C ALA A 145 17.62 -10.89 23.89
N PRO A 146 18.76 -10.77 24.60
CA PRO A 146 18.94 -9.74 25.63
C PRO A 146 19.01 -8.31 25.06
N GLU A 147 19.67 -8.17 23.90
CA GLU A 147 19.83 -6.90 23.23
C GLU A 147 18.50 -6.44 22.59
N ARG A 148 17.74 -7.39 22.05
CA ARG A 148 16.40 -7.15 21.52
C ARG A 148 15.48 -6.60 22.60
N MET A 149 15.53 -7.14 23.81
CA MET A 149 14.74 -6.68 24.96
C MET A 149 15.09 -5.24 25.38
N LEU A 150 16.38 -4.86 25.30
CA LEU A 150 16.83 -3.51 25.60
C LEU A 150 16.34 -2.50 24.55
N TRP A 151 16.49 -2.82 23.25
CA TRP A 151 15.96 -1.98 22.18
C TRP A 151 14.44 -1.88 22.20
N ASP A 152 13.77 -2.96 22.57
CA ASP A 152 12.32 -3.01 22.74
C ASP A 152 11.84 -1.96 23.73
N HIS A 153 12.50 -1.88 24.88
CA HIS A 153 12.10 -0.99 25.95
C HIS A 153 12.41 0.49 25.64
N ILE A 154 13.59 0.77 25.07
CA ILE A 154 14.08 2.14 24.88
C ILE A 154 13.50 2.79 23.61
N ILE A 155 13.38 2.02 22.52
CA ILE A 155 13.13 2.55 21.18
C ILE A 155 11.73 2.17 20.69
N TYR A 156 11.37 0.88 20.72
CA TYR A 156 10.16 0.39 20.07
C TYR A 156 8.90 0.56 20.92
N LYS A 157 8.98 0.44 22.25
CA LYS A 157 7.82 0.65 23.15
C LYS A 157 7.19 2.04 22.99
N PRO A 158 7.94 3.16 22.94
CA PRO A 158 7.38 4.47 22.61
C PRO A 158 6.74 4.57 21.21
N ILE A 159 7.22 3.79 20.24
CA ILE A 159 6.66 3.74 18.88
C ILE A 159 5.34 2.97 18.87
N ARG A 160 5.31 1.78 19.48
CA ARG A 160 4.08 0.98 19.66
C ARG A 160 3.01 1.74 20.42
N ALA A 161 3.39 2.53 21.42
CA ALA A 161 2.47 3.36 22.19
C ALA A 161 1.75 4.41 21.31
N MET A 162 2.33 4.85 20.18
CA MET A 162 1.65 5.73 19.24
C MET A 162 0.48 5.05 18.53
N LEU A 163 0.49 3.72 18.48
CA LEU A 163 -0.61 2.89 18.00
C LEU A 163 -1.28 2.09 19.13
N GLY A 164 -1.32 2.64 20.35
CA GLY A 164 -2.07 2.06 21.47
C GLY A 164 -1.37 0.88 22.17
N GLY A 165 -0.20 0.44 21.69
CA GLY A 165 0.69 -0.48 22.40
C GLY A 165 0.23 -1.93 22.52
N ARG A 166 -1.00 -2.26 22.13
CA ARG A 166 -1.59 -3.61 22.22
C ARG A 166 -1.78 -4.31 20.88
N LEU A 167 -1.38 -3.67 19.78
CA LEU A 167 -1.45 -4.29 18.47
C LEU A 167 -0.70 -5.62 18.51
N ARG A 168 -1.32 -6.64 17.91
CA ARG A 168 -0.71 -7.94 17.65
C ARG A 168 -0.65 -8.27 16.18
N PHE A 169 -1.55 -7.72 15.35
CA PHE A 169 -1.59 -7.96 13.91
C PHE A 169 -2.03 -6.71 13.14
N VAL A 170 -1.40 -6.46 12.00
CA VAL A 170 -1.85 -5.44 11.05
C VAL A 170 -1.95 -6.05 9.66
N LEU A 171 -3.10 -5.88 9.01
CA LEU A 171 -3.28 -6.33 7.62
C LEU A 171 -3.32 -5.14 6.68
N CYS A 172 -2.37 -5.05 5.74
CA CYS A 172 -2.32 -4.01 4.73
C CYS A 172 -2.92 -4.48 3.40
N GLY A 173 -3.79 -3.69 2.79
CA GLY A 173 -4.41 -4.04 1.51
C GLY A 173 -4.89 -2.83 0.70
N GLY A 174 -5.45 -3.08 -0.48
CA GLY A 174 -6.07 -2.09 -1.36
C GLY A 174 -5.12 -1.38 -2.35
N ALA A 175 -3.82 -1.38 -2.08
CA ALA A 175 -2.77 -0.90 -2.98
C ALA A 175 -1.42 -1.62 -2.70
N PRO A 176 -0.43 -1.53 -3.61
CA PRO A 176 0.90 -2.11 -3.38
C PRO A 176 1.60 -1.48 -2.18
N LEU A 177 2.16 -2.33 -1.31
CA LEU A 177 2.98 -1.92 -0.17
C LEU A 177 4.47 -2.17 -0.49
N SER A 178 5.31 -1.15 -0.30
CA SER A 178 6.74 -1.32 -0.50
C SER A 178 7.32 -2.28 0.53
N SER A 179 8.26 -3.13 0.10
CA SER A 179 8.97 -4.07 0.97
C SER A 179 9.71 -3.36 2.11
N ASP A 180 10.22 -2.16 1.84
CA ASP A 180 10.90 -1.32 2.82
C ASP A 180 9.93 -0.78 3.89
N THR A 181 8.75 -0.28 3.48
CA THR A 181 7.70 0.13 4.44
C THR A 181 7.25 -1.07 5.28
N GLN A 182 6.95 -2.20 4.66
CA GLN A 182 6.49 -3.40 5.36
C GLN A 182 7.53 -3.87 6.39
N ARG A 183 8.79 -3.98 5.99
CA ARG A 183 9.90 -4.37 6.87
C ARG A 183 10.09 -3.39 8.02
N PHE A 184 10.05 -2.10 7.72
CA PHE A 184 10.14 -1.05 8.74
C PHE A 184 9.04 -1.20 9.79
N MET A 185 7.80 -1.41 9.34
CA MET A 185 6.66 -1.53 10.23
C MET A 185 6.70 -2.83 11.05
N ASN A 186 7.09 -3.97 10.46
CA ASN A 186 7.33 -5.22 11.18
C ASN A 186 8.31 -5.04 12.34
N ILE A 187 9.43 -4.36 12.09
CA ILE A 187 10.47 -4.11 13.11
C ILE A 187 9.98 -3.11 14.17
N CYS A 188 9.43 -1.97 13.74
CA CYS A 188 9.08 -0.87 14.65
C CYS A 188 7.89 -1.20 15.53
N LEU A 189 6.88 -1.89 14.97
CA LEU A 189 5.71 -2.32 15.73
C LEU A 189 5.96 -3.64 16.46
N GLY A 190 6.94 -4.44 16.05
CA GLY A 190 7.20 -5.76 16.63
C GLY A 190 6.04 -6.73 16.47
N VAL A 191 5.22 -6.54 15.45
CA VAL A 191 4.05 -7.37 15.12
C VAL A 191 4.07 -7.69 13.63
N PRO A 192 3.47 -8.82 13.20
CA PRO A 192 3.31 -9.11 11.79
C PRO A 192 2.43 -8.07 11.11
N VAL A 193 2.99 -7.43 10.08
CA VAL A 193 2.30 -6.59 9.10
C VAL A 193 2.18 -7.38 7.81
N GLY A 194 1.04 -8.07 7.67
CA GLY A 194 0.73 -8.88 6.50
C GLY A 194 0.19 -8.04 5.35
N GLN A 195 0.34 -8.55 4.13
CA GLN A 195 -0.32 -8.05 2.93
C GLN A 195 -1.54 -8.92 2.58
N GLY A 196 -2.63 -8.27 2.20
CA GLY A 196 -3.86 -8.90 1.74
C GLY A 196 -4.18 -8.47 0.32
N TYR A 197 -4.42 -9.44 -0.56
CA TYR A 197 -4.90 -9.22 -1.91
C TYR A 197 -6.35 -9.68 -2.04
N GLY A 198 -7.17 -8.76 -2.55
CA GLY A 198 -8.57 -8.99 -2.83
C GLY A 198 -9.16 -7.79 -3.57
N LEU A 199 -10.23 -8.05 -4.31
CA LEU A 199 -11.02 -7.04 -5.01
C LEU A 199 -12.45 -7.05 -4.48
N THR A 200 -13.25 -6.07 -4.90
CA THR A 200 -14.69 -6.07 -4.61
C THR A 200 -15.36 -7.30 -5.22
N GLU A 201 -14.92 -7.66 -6.43
CA GLU A 201 -15.33 -8.82 -7.22
C GLU A 201 -15.00 -10.18 -6.58
N THR A 202 -14.01 -10.20 -5.68
CA THR A 202 -13.61 -11.37 -4.89
C THR A 202 -13.98 -11.24 -3.41
N CYS A 203 -14.89 -10.32 -3.06
CA CYS A 203 -15.36 -10.14 -1.69
C CYS A 203 -14.21 -9.94 -0.67
N ALA A 204 -13.23 -9.10 -1.03
CA ALA A 204 -11.99 -8.83 -0.27
C ALA A 204 -11.06 -10.05 -0.05
N GLY A 205 -11.38 -11.24 -0.58
CA GLY A 205 -10.63 -12.45 -0.32
C GLY A 205 -10.06 -13.10 -1.58
N ALA A 206 -8.72 -13.14 -1.70
CA ALA A 206 -8.03 -13.95 -2.70
C ALA A 206 -6.71 -14.55 -2.16
N ALA A 207 -5.81 -13.73 -1.64
CA ALA A 207 -4.56 -14.21 -1.04
C ALA A 207 -4.19 -13.37 0.19
N PHE A 208 -3.53 -13.98 1.17
CA PHE A 208 -3.31 -13.35 2.46
C PHE A 208 -2.03 -13.89 3.09
N THR A 209 -1.14 -13.01 3.58
CA THR A 209 0.03 -13.40 4.37
C THR A 209 -0.38 -14.20 5.61
N GLU A 210 0.30 -15.32 5.84
CA GLU A 210 0.18 -16.08 7.08
C GLU A 210 0.71 -15.27 8.26
N TRP A 211 0.17 -15.54 9.46
CA TRP A 211 0.54 -14.80 10.68
C TRP A 211 2.04 -14.84 11.01
N ASP A 212 2.70 -15.95 10.69
CA ASP A 212 4.11 -16.21 11.00
C ASP A 212 5.06 -15.95 9.83
N ASP A 213 4.55 -15.58 8.65
CA ASP A 213 5.40 -15.21 7.52
C ASP A 213 5.98 -13.80 7.71
N THR A 214 7.31 -13.74 7.86
CA THR A 214 8.07 -12.48 8.02
C THR A 214 8.60 -11.92 6.69
N SER A 215 8.31 -12.60 5.59
CA SER A 215 8.71 -12.18 4.24
C SER A 215 8.02 -10.88 3.85
N VAL A 216 8.68 -10.11 2.97
CA VAL A 216 8.19 -8.80 2.51
C VAL A 216 8.19 -8.75 0.99
N GLY A 217 7.36 -7.86 0.43
CA GLY A 217 7.27 -7.69 -1.02
C GLY A 217 6.43 -8.76 -1.74
N ARG A 218 5.69 -9.58 -0.98
CA ARG A 218 4.73 -10.55 -1.51
C ARG A 218 3.46 -10.54 -0.67
N VAL A 219 2.39 -11.10 -1.22
CA VAL A 219 1.11 -11.20 -0.52
C VAL A 219 1.10 -12.44 0.37
N GLY A 220 1.05 -13.64 -0.20
CA GLY A 220 0.92 -14.87 0.57
C GLY A 220 0.15 -15.94 -0.19
N PRO A 221 -0.17 -17.07 0.46
CA PRO A 221 -0.93 -18.15 -0.16
C PRO A 221 -2.38 -17.74 -0.47
N PRO A 222 -3.06 -18.47 -1.38
CA PRO A 222 -4.49 -18.35 -1.58
C PRO A 222 -5.29 -18.59 -0.29
N LEU A 223 -6.41 -17.87 -0.12
CA LEU A 223 -7.33 -18.14 0.99
C LEU A 223 -7.97 -19.54 0.84
N PRO A 224 -8.26 -20.25 1.94
CA PRO A 224 -8.94 -21.56 1.92
C PRO A 224 -10.25 -21.62 1.12
N CYS A 225 -10.95 -20.49 0.98
CA CYS A 225 -12.22 -20.42 0.24
C CYS A 225 -12.07 -20.25 -1.28
N CYS A 226 -10.85 -20.08 -1.80
CA CYS A 226 -10.63 -19.72 -3.19
C CYS A 226 -9.47 -20.49 -3.85
N TYR A 227 -9.48 -20.46 -5.18
CA TYR A 227 -8.41 -20.97 -6.03
C TYR A 227 -7.78 -19.79 -6.76
N VAL A 228 -6.47 -19.83 -6.98
CA VAL A 228 -5.76 -18.81 -7.75
C VAL A 228 -4.95 -19.51 -8.84
N LYS A 229 -5.01 -18.97 -10.07
CA LYS A 229 -4.17 -19.40 -11.19
C LYS A 229 -3.63 -18.20 -11.96
N LEU A 230 -2.53 -18.41 -12.67
CA LEU A 230 -1.98 -17.44 -13.61
C LEU A 230 -2.39 -17.81 -15.05
N VAL A 231 -2.70 -16.81 -15.85
CA VAL A 231 -3.01 -16.94 -17.28
C VAL A 231 -2.01 -16.09 -18.06
N SER A 232 -1.30 -16.67 -19.03
CA SER A 232 -0.33 -15.94 -19.84
C SER A 232 -0.97 -14.71 -20.49
N TRP A 233 -0.26 -13.59 -20.45
CA TRP A 233 -0.59 -12.38 -21.18
C TRP A 233 0.51 -12.11 -22.21
N GLU A 234 0.34 -12.71 -23.38
CA GLU A 234 1.34 -12.71 -24.47
C GLU A 234 1.70 -11.30 -24.93
N GLU A 235 0.72 -10.40 -25.04
CA GLU A 235 0.92 -9.01 -25.46
C GLU A 235 1.86 -8.24 -24.53
N GLY A 236 1.77 -8.50 -23.21
CA GLY A 236 2.63 -7.91 -22.19
C GLY A 236 3.91 -8.67 -21.92
N GLY A 237 4.14 -9.83 -22.58
CA GLY A 237 5.33 -10.66 -22.36
C GLY A 237 5.38 -11.36 -21.01
N TYR A 238 4.24 -11.53 -20.31
CA TYR A 238 4.16 -12.27 -19.05
C TYR A 238 3.62 -13.66 -19.31
N LYS A 239 4.46 -14.68 -19.11
CA LYS A 239 4.11 -16.07 -19.44
C LYS A 239 4.22 -16.97 -18.22
N ILE A 240 3.32 -17.95 -18.14
CA ILE A 240 3.38 -18.99 -17.11
C ILE A 240 4.62 -19.89 -17.25
N SER A 241 5.31 -19.83 -18.39
CA SER A 241 6.59 -20.51 -18.64
C SER A 241 7.81 -19.71 -18.20
N ASP A 242 7.64 -18.47 -17.71
CA ASP A 242 8.74 -17.65 -17.23
C ASP A 242 9.43 -18.31 -16.02
N SER A 243 10.76 -18.18 -15.95
CA SER A 243 11.61 -18.77 -14.91
C SER A 243 12.48 -17.67 -14.29
N PRO A 244 12.73 -17.67 -12.96
CA PRO A 244 12.41 -18.72 -11.98
C PRO A 244 10.97 -18.69 -11.43
N MET A 245 10.23 -17.61 -11.67
CA MET A 245 8.87 -17.43 -11.15
C MET A 245 7.90 -17.27 -12.33
N PRO A 246 6.87 -18.11 -12.44
CA PRO A 246 5.88 -17.99 -13.51
C PRO A 246 5.06 -16.72 -13.32
N ARG A 247 4.75 -16.01 -14.41
CA ARG A 247 4.05 -14.73 -14.38
C ARG A 247 2.82 -14.75 -15.28
N GLY A 248 1.80 -13.96 -14.94
CA GLY A 248 0.61 -13.85 -15.78
C GLY A 248 -0.51 -13.09 -15.11
N GLU A 249 -1.65 -13.01 -15.79
CA GLU A 249 -2.87 -12.49 -15.21
C GLU A 249 -3.37 -13.40 -14.08
N VAL A 250 -3.65 -12.80 -12.93
CA VAL A 250 -4.27 -13.49 -11.81
C VAL A 250 -5.74 -13.74 -12.13
N ALA A 251 -6.16 -15.00 -12.07
CA ALA A 251 -7.56 -15.39 -12.09
C ALA A 251 -7.91 -16.08 -10.76
N VAL A 252 -9.00 -15.65 -10.14
CA VAL A 252 -9.45 -16.16 -8.84
C VAL A 252 -10.77 -16.90 -9.03
N GLY A 253 -10.87 -18.10 -8.47
CA GLY A 253 -12.05 -18.94 -8.47
C GLY A 253 -12.50 -19.30 -7.06
N GLY A 254 -13.69 -19.90 -6.92
CA GLY A 254 -14.18 -20.43 -5.64
C GLY A 254 -15.27 -19.59 -4.98
N HIS A 255 -15.44 -19.74 -3.67
CA HIS A 255 -16.62 -19.26 -2.95
C HIS A 255 -16.58 -17.76 -2.63
N SER A 256 -15.42 -17.11 -2.72
CA SER A 256 -15.30 -15.65 -2.57
C SER A 256 -15.72 -14.88 -3.82
N ILE A 257 -15.95 -15.55 -4.96
CA ILE A 257 -16.26 -14.91 -6.24
C ILE A 257 -17.72 -14.46 -6.30
N THR A 258 -17.92 -13.17 -6.59
CA THR A 258 -19.23 -12.53 -6.62
C THR A 258 -20.05 -12.89 -7.87
N LYS A 259 -21.33 -12.54 -7.89
CA LYS A 259 -22.25 -12.89 -9.00
C LYS A 259 -21.99 -12.10 -10.29
N GLY A 260 -21.24 -11.00 -10.23
CA GLY A 260 -21.02 -10.08 -11.34
C GLY A 260 -21.52 -8.68 -11.05
N TYR A 261 -21.79 -7.92 -12.11
CA TYR A 261 -22.22 -6.53 -12.04
C TYR A 261 -23.74 -6.39 -12.21
N PHE A 262 -24.37 -5.62 -11.32
CA PHE A 262 -25.79 -5.33 -11.31
C PHE A 262 -26.23 -4.65 -12.60
N ASN A 263 -27.24 -5.22 -13.28
CA ASN A 263 -27.76 -4.77 -14.58
C ASN A 263 -26.68 -4.53 -15.64
N ASN A 264 -25.59 -5.32 -15.63
CA ASN A 264 -24.51 -5.20 -16.61
C ASN A 264 -23.92 -6.56 -16.98
N GLU A 265 -24.70 -7.35 -17.70
CA GLU A 265 -24.29 -8.69 -18.15
C GLU A 265 -23.11 -8.65 -19.11
N ALA A 266 -23.06 -7.67 -20.02
CA ALA A 266 -21.96 -7.52 -20.97
C ALA A 266 -20.60 -7.42 -20.26
N LYS A 267 -20.46 -6.52 -19.29
CA LYS A 267 -19.22 -6.40 -18.50
C LYS A 267 -19.00 -7.58 -17.56
N THR A 268 -20.07 -8.27 -17.15
CA THR A 268 -19.97 -9.46 -16.31
C THR A 268 -19.34 -10.61 -17.11
N ASN A 269 -19.86 -10.88 -18.31
CA ASN A 269 -19.38 -11.97 -19.16
C ASN A 269 -17.96 -11.73 -19.71
N GLU A 270 -17.51 -10.47 -19.76
CA GLU A 270 -16.13 -10.11 -20.13
C GLU A 270 -15.09 -10.68 -19.16
N VAL A 271 -15.36 -10.61 -17.85
CA VAL A 271 -14.37 -10.88 -16.79
C VAL A 271 -14.71 -12.08 -15.89
N TYR A 272 -15.95 -12.57 -15.92
CA TYR A 272 -16.37 -13.79 -15.22
C TYR A 272 -16.57 -14.92 -16.23
N LYS A 273 -15.87 -16.03 -16.05
CA LYS A 273 -15.98 -17.21 -16.91
C LYS A 273 -16.14 -18.47 -16.05
N VAL A 274 -16.84 -19.47 -16.56
CA VAL A 274 -16.99 -20.76 -15.90
C VAL A 274 -16.15 -21.77 -16.65
N ASP A 275 -15.33 -22.55 -15.94
CA ASP A 275 -14.55 -23.62 -16.55
C ASP A 275 -15.35 -24.93 -16.71
N GLU A 276 -14.74 -25.92 -17.35
CA GLU A 276 -15.35 -27.24 -17.59
C GLU A 276 -15.71 -27.99 -16.29
N ARG A 277 -15.09 -27.62 -15.16
CA ARG A 277 -15.36 -28.19 -13.84
C ARG A 277 -16.50 -27.45 -13.11
N GLY A 278 -17.10 -26.46 -13.74
CA GLY A 278 -18.15 -25.62 -13.16
C GLY A 278 -17.63 -24.55 -12.20
N ILE A 279 -16.31 -24.32 -12.12
CA ILE A 279 -15.73 -23.29 -11.25
C ILE A 279 -15.87 -21.95 -11.96
N ARG A 280 -16.51 -20.99 -11.27
CA ARG A 280 -16.56 -19.60 -11.71
C ARG A 280 -15.24 -18.90 -11.38
N TRP A 281 -14.57 -18.41 -12.41
CA TRP A 281 -13.34 -17.64 -12.36
C TRP A 281 -13.59 -16.18 -12.66
N PHE A 282 -12.96 -15.30 -11.89
CA PHE A 282 -12.87 -13.88 -12.12
C PHE A 282 -11.45 -13.52 -12.59
N TYR A 283 -11.35 -12.92 -13.77
CA TYR A 283 -10.10 -12.42 -14.35
C TYR A 283 -9.86 -11.01 -13.82
N THR A 284 -8.85 -10.85 -12.98
CA THR A 284 -8.71 -9.64 -12.13
C THR A 284 -8.21 -8.42 -12.89
N GLY A 285 -7.60 -8.62 -14.05
CA GLY A 285 -6.84 -7.60 -14.76
C GLY A 285 -5.55 -7.19 -14.04
N ASP A 286 -5.10 -7.97 -13.06
CA ASP A 286 -3.84 -7.79 -12.34
C ASP A 286 -2.84 -8.86 -12.80
N ILE A 287 -1.58 -8.46 -12.97
CA ILE A 287 -0.46 -9.35 -13.25
C ILE A 287 0.20 -9.72 -11.92
N GLY A 288 0.42 -11.01 -11.72
CA GLY A 288 1.12 -11.55 -10.57
C GLY A 288 2.11 -12.63 -10.95
N GLN A 289 2.86 -13.07 -9.96
CA GLN A 289 3.81 -14.17 -10.06
C GLN A 289 3.72 -15.08 -8.84
N PHE A 290 4.00 -16.36 -9.02
CA PHE A 290 4.09 -17.30 -7.91
C PHE A 290 5.54 -17.49 -7.49
N HIS A 291 5.76 -17.38 -6.19
CA HIS A 291 6.99 -17.82 -5.55
C HIS A 291 7.07 -19.35 -5.53
N PRO A 292 8.26 -19.95 -5.40
CA PRO A 292 8.43 -21.40 -5.35
C PRO A 292 7.65 -22.10 -4.22
N ASP A 293 7.30 -21.37 -3.15
CA ASP A 293 6.51 -21.84 -2.02
C ASP A 293 4.99 -21.69 -2.21
N GLY A 294 4.54 -21.21 -3.37
CA GLY A 294 3.12 -21.01 -3.70
C GLY A 294 2.55 -19.66 -3.25
N CYS A 295 3.35 -18.78 -2.65
CA CYS A 295 2.91 -17.43 -2.31
C CYS A 295 2.73 -16.56 -3.57
N LEU A 296 1.63 -15.81 -3.60
CA LEU A 296 1.34 -14.86 -4.66
C LEU A 296 2.06 -13.52 -4.40
N GLU A 297 2.68 -12.98 -5.44
CA GLU A 297 3.14 -11.60 -5.51
C GLU A 297 2.39 -10.88 -6.63
N ILE A 298 1.95 -9.65 -6.38
CA ILE A 298 1.29 -8.81 -7.38
C ILE A 298 2.33 -7.87 -7.98
N ILE A 299 2.49 -7.91 -9.30
CA ILE A 299 3.39 -7.03 -10.04
C ILE A 299 2.71 -5.68 -10.25
N ASP A 300 1.59 -5.66 -10.99
CA ASP A 300 0.78 -4.45 -11.19
C ASP A 300 -0.56 -4.77 -11.88
N ARG A 301 -1.37 -3.74 -12.11
CA ARG A 301 -2.54 -3.78 -12.99
C ARG A 301 -2.07 -3.86 -14.45
N LYS A 302 -2.70 -4.72 -15.27
CA LYS A 302 -2.43 -4.79 -16.73
C LYS A 302 -2.44 -3.43 -17.42
N LYS A 303 -3.35 -2.54 -17.00
CA LYS A 303 -3.50 -1.19 -17.56
C LYS A 303 -2.47 -0.17 -17.06
N ASP A 304 -1.83 -0.45 -15.94
CA ASP A 304 -0.79 0.40 -15.34
C ASP A 304 0.62 -0.08 -15.73
N ILE A 305 0.72 -1.20 -16.46
CA ILE A 305 1.96 -1.67 -17.07
C ILE A 305 2.10 -1.00 -18.44
N VAL A 306 3.10 -0.14 -18.57
CA VAL A 306 3.36 0.60 -19.80
C VAL A 306 4.62 0.07 -20.47
N LYS A 307 4.51 -0.25 -21.76
CA LYS A 307 5.67 -0.58 -22.60
C LYS A 307 6.31 0.70 -23.11
N LEU A 308 7.56 0.94 -22.77
CA LEU A 308 8.36 2.03 -23.31
C LEU A 308 8.80 1.74 -24.74
N GLN A 309 9.31 2.76 -25.43
CA GLN A 309 9.71 2.68 -26.84
C GLN A 309 10.73 1.56 -27.14
N HIS A 310 11.64 1.26 -26.21
CA HIS A 310 12.69 0.23 -26.37
C HIS A 310 12.21 -1.18 -25.96
N GLY A 311 10.94 -1.31 -25.57
CA GLY A 311 10.29 -2.57 -25.30
C GLY A 311 10.32 -3.00 -23.83
N GLU A 312 10.93 -2.21 -22.94
CA GLU A 312 10.86 -2.44 -21.51
C GLU A 312 9.46 -2.14 -20.96
N TYR A 313 9.04 -2.91 -19.96
CA TYR A 313 7.77 -2.70 -19.27
C TYR A 313 8.01 -2.03 -17.93
N VAL A 314 7.31 -0.92 -17.69
CA VAL A 314 7.32 -0.19 -16.43
C VAL A 314 6.02 -0.45 -15.68
N SER A 315 6.16 -0.94 -14.45
CA SER A 315 5.06 -1.05 -13.49
C SER A 315 4.94 0.26 -12.71
N LEU A 316 3.96 1.09 -13.09
CA LEU A 316 3.79 2.42 -12.49
C LEU A 316 3.50 2.33 -10.98
N GLY A 317 2.67 1.38 -10.55
CA GLY A 317 2.31 1.23 -9.14
C GLY A 317 3.48 0.81 -8.26
N LYS A 318 4.35 -0.09 -8.76
CA LYS A 318 5.58 -0.50 -8.07
C LYS A 318 6.51 0.69 -7.88
N VAL A 319 6.74 1.47 -8.94
CA VAL A 319 7.62 2.64 -8.89
C VAL A 319 7.07 3.68 -7.92
N GLU A 320 5.77 3.98 -7.98
CA GLU A 320 5.12 4.93 -7.06
C GLU A 320 5.27 4.51 -5.59
N SER A 321 5.02 3.23 -5.28
CA SER A 321 5.16 2.71 -3.91
C SER A 321 6.60 2.80 -3.40
N ALA A 322 7.58 2.53 -4.25
CA ALA A 322 9.00 2.69 -3.92
C ALA A 322 9.40 4.16 -3.72
N LEU A 323 8.91 5.06 -4.56
CA LEU A 323 9.23 6.49 -4.50
C LEU A 323 8.52 7.23 -3.36
N ALA A 324 7.35 6.75 -2.93
CA ALA A 324 6.62 7.26 -1.77
C ALA A 324 7.41 7.14 -0.46
N THR A 325 8.52 6.38 -0.44
CA THR A 325 9.43 6.30 0.71
C THR A 325 10.32 7.54 0.91
N SER A 326 10.32 8.47 -0.04
CA SER A 326 11.06 9.73 0.05
C SER A 326 10.38 10.71 1.02
N ASN A 327 11.14 11.28 1.95
CA ASN A 327 10.64 12.27 2.94
C ASN A 327 10.03 13.54 2.34
N TYR A 328 10.28 13.81 1.06
CA TYR A 328 9.73 14.96 0.36
C TYR A 328 8.40 14.67 -0.34
N VAL A 329 7.92 13.42 -0.35
CA VAL A 329 6.73 13.03 -1.11
C VAL A 329 5.55 12.86 -0.16
N GLU A 330 4.44 13.56 -0.43
CA GLU A 330 3.14 13.28 0.20
C GLU A 330 2.26 12.40 -0.70
N ASN A 331 2.21 12.72 -1.99
CA ASN A 331 1.62 11.89 -3.03
C ASN A 331 2.48 11.95 -4.29
N ILE A 332 2.51 10.86 -5.06
CA ILE A 332 3.22 10.80 -6.34
C ILE A 332 2.40 10.02 -7.35
N MET A 333 2.35 10.49 -8.59
CA MET A 333 1.87 9.73 -9.74
C MET A 333 2.97 9.67 -10.79
N VAL A 334 3.41 8.47 -11.12
CA VAL A 334 4.32 8.22 -12.23
C VAL A 334 3.49 8.05 -13.50
N TYR A 335 3.98 8.66 -14.58
CA TYR A 335 3.39 8.58 -15.89
C TYR A 335 4.46 8.16 -16.89
N ALA A 336 4.10 7.24 -17.77
CA ALA A 336 4.95 6.79 -18.86
C ALA A 336 4.17 6.92 -20.16
N ASP A 337 4.78 7.58 -21.13
CA ASP A 337 4.30 7.63 -22.51
C ASP A 337 4.97 6.50 -23.32
N PRO A 338 4.20 5.62 -23.99
CA PRO A 338 4.76 4.54 -24.82
C PRO A 338 5.72 5.01 -25.92
N PHE A 339 5.61 6.26 -26.38
CA PHE A 339 6.46 6.82 -27.43
C PHE A 339 7.81 7.31 -26.91
N HIS A 340 8.05 7.28 -25.60
CA HIS A 340 9.28 7.72 -24.97
C HIS A 340 10.02 6.56 -24.28
N ASN A 341 11.29 6.76 -23.99
CA ASN A 341 12.16 5.78 -23.31
C ASN A 341 12.36 6.08 -21.81
N TYR A 342 11.58 6.99 -21.26
CA TYR A 342 11.63 7.35 -19.84
C TYR A 342 10.23 7.64 -19.29
N CYS A 343 10.06 7.46 -17.98
CA CYS A 343 8.90 7.90 -17.25
C CYS A 343 9.13 9.28 -16.61
N VAL A 344 8.03 9.94 -16.27
CA VAL A 344 7.99 11.25 -15.60
C VAL A 344 7.09 11.15 -14.37
N ALA A 345 7.15 12.12 -13.45
CA ALA A 345 6.30 12.08 -12.26
C ALA A 345 5.69 13.43 -11.88
N LEU A 346 4.44 13.38 -11.44
CA LEU A 346 3.77 14.46 -10.73
C LEU A 346 3.90 14.19 -9.24
N VAL A 347 4.49 15.13 -8.50
CA VAL A 347 4.79 14.97 -7.08
C VAL A 347 4.07 16.05 -6.30
N VAL A 348 3.25 15.67 -5.34
CA VAL A 348 2.79 16.56 -4.28
C VAL A 348 3.83 16.50 -3.18
N PRO A 349 4.62 17.57 -2.96
CA PRO A 349 5.67 17.53 -1.96
C PRO A 349 5.09 17.67 -0.55
N ALA A 350 5.71 16.98 0.42
CA ALA A 350 5.40 17.16 1.82
C ALA A 350 5.74 18.59 2.26
N HIS A 351 4.72 19.42 2.49
CA HIS A 351 4.86 20.87 2.72
C HIS A 351 5.93 21.22 3.74
N GLN A 352 5.85 20.60 4.93
CA GLN A 352 6.79 20.87 6.04
C GLN A 352 8.24 20.49 5.71
N ALA A 353 8.46 19.41 4.96
CA ALA A 353 9.80 18.93 4.64
C ALA A 353 10.47 19.87 3.62
N LEU A 354 9.73 20.28 2.59
CA LEU A 354 10.22 21.15 1.54
C LEU A 354 10.47 22.58 2.06
N GLU A 355 9.54 23.15 2.84
CA GLU A 355 9.72 24.49 3.43
C GLU A 355 10.92 24.55 4.36
N LYS A 356 11.11 23.52 5.21
CA LYS A 356 12.25 23.45 6.13
C LYS A 356 13.58 23.38 5.38
N TRP A 357 13.62 22.62 4.29
CA TRP A 357 14.80 22.59 3.42
C TRP A 357 15.04 23.95 2.74
N ALA A 358 13.98 24.62 2.26
CA ALA A 358 14.09 25.92 1.62
C ALA A 358 14.61 27.01 2.57
N GLN A 359 14.12 27.02 3.82
CA GLN A 359 14.59 27.91 4.89
C GLN A 359 16.06 27.66 5.24
N ASN A 360 16.46 26.40 5.42
CA ASN A 360 17.85 26.03 5.69
C ASN A 360 18.80 26.36 4.53
N SER A 361 18.29 26.35 3.31
CA SER A 361 19.04 26.69 2.09
C SER A 361 19.08 28.20 1.82
N GLY A 362 18.46 29.02 2.68
CA GLY A 362 18.43 30.48 2.55
C GLY A 362 17.65 30.96 1.32
N MET A 363 16.62 30.23 0.88
CA MET A 363 15.80 30.63 -0.26
C MET A 363 14.67 31.57 0.17
N ASN A 364 14.54 32.68 -0.56
CA ASN A 364 13.39 33.57 -0.47
C ASN A 364 12.30 33.05 -1.43
N TYR A 365 11.09 32.89 -0.93
CA TYR A 365 9.89 32.55 -1.69
C TYR A 365 8.70 33.25 -1.05
N GLU A 366 7.78 33.78 -1.86
CA GLU A 366 6.58 34.47 -1.36
C GLU A 366 5.45 33.49 -1.02
N GLY A 367 5.41 32.33 -1.70
CA GLY A 367 4.41 31.30 -1.48
C GLY A 367 4.86 29.89 -1.87
N PHE A 368 4.15 28.88 -1.34
CA PHE A 368 4.49 27.47 -1.58
C PHE A 368 4.41 27.07 -3.06
N GLY A 369 3.53 27.69 -3.83
CA GLY A 369 3.43 27.49 -5.27
C GLY A 369 4.70 27.93 -6.02
N GLU A 370 5.30 29.05 -5.63
CA GLU A 370 6.58 29.53 -6.19
C GLU A 370 7.73 28.59 -5.82
N LEU A 371 7.73 28.09 -4.58
CA LEU A 371 8.72 27.11 -4.13
C LEU A 371 8.66 25.82 -4.97
N CYS A 372 7.45 25.37 -5.35
CA CYS A 372 7.26 24.20 -6.21
C CYS A 372 7.75 24.41 -7.65
N GLN A 373 7.76 25.65 -8.15
CA GLN A 373 8.24 25.99 -9.49
C GLN A 373 9.75 26.22 -9.56
N ASN A 374 10.43 26.29 -8.41
CA ASN A 374 11.85 26.60 -8.36
C ASN A 374 12.72 25.39 -8.77
N ASP A 375 13.62 25.59 -9.73
CA ASP A 375 14.55 24.56 -10.23
C ASP A 375 15.40 23.90 -9.13
N ARG A 376 15.78 24.66 -8.09
CA ARG A 376 16.56 24.11 -6.97
C ARG A 376 15.73 23.13 -6.15
N ALA A 377 14.47 23.47 -5.89
CA ALA A 377 13.54 22.61 -5.16
C ALA A 377 13.23 21.34 -5.95
N ILE A 378 12.97 21.47 -7.25
CA ILE A 378 12.76 20.33 -8.16
C ILE A 378 13.97 19.39 -8.15
N LYS A 379 15.20 19.93 -8.25
CA LYS A 379 16.43 19.13 -8.21
C LYS A 379 16.65 18.40 -6.89
N GLU A 380 16.39 19.03 -5.76
CA GLU A 380 16.49 18.38 -4.44
C GLU A 380 15.52 17.21 -4.32
N VAL A 381 14.25 17.43 -4.67
CA VAL A 381 13.23 16.38 -4.62
C VAL A 381 13.59 15.25 -5.58
N GLN A 382 14.01 15.56 -6.81
CA GLN A 382 14.44 14.56 -7.79
C GLN A 382 15.64 13.74 -7.30
N GLN A 383 16.60 14.36 -6.61
CA GLN A 383 17.75 13.66 -6.04
C GLN A 383 17.31 12.73 -4.90
N SER A 384 16.35 13.13 -4.08
CA SER A 384 15.75 12.26 -3.06
C SER A 384 15.01 11.07 -3.67
N LEU A 385 14.21 11.29 -4.71
CA LEU A 385 13.52 10.23 -5.47
C LEU A 385 14.53 9.24 -6.08
N SER A 386 15.63 9.73 -6.63
CA SER A 386 16.71 8.88 -7.17
C SER A 386 17.37 8.02 -6.08
N LYS A 387 17.48 8.54 -4.84
CA LYS A 387 17.99 7.76 -3.70
C LYS A 387 16.99 6.68 -3.28
N ALA A 388 15.70 7.01 -3.20
CA ALA A 388 14.64 6.05 -2.90
C ALA A 388 14.56 4.93 -3.95
N ALA A 389 14.63 5.29 -5.24
CA ALA A 389 14.65 4.33 -6.34
C ALA A 389 15.82 3.34 -6.27
N LYS A 390 17.03 3.85 -5.95
CA LYS A 390 18.22 3.00 -5.77
C LYS A 390 18.08 2.05 -4.59
N ALA A 391 17.52 2.53 -3.48
CA ALA A 391 17.27 1.69 -2.30
C ALA A 391 16.30 0.54 -2.62
N ALA A 392 15.24 0.84 -3.38
CA ALA A 392 14.26 -0.12 -3.85
C ALA A 392 14.72 -0.99 -5.04
N ARG A 393 15.97 -0.84 -5.50
CA ARG A 393 16.55 -1.57 -6.65
C ARG A 393 15.72 -1.43 -7.93
N LEU A 394 15.20 -0.24 -8.18
CA LEU A 394 14.53 0.07 -9.45
C LEU A 394 15.54 0.20 -10.58
N GLU A 395 15.14 -0.22 -11.77
CA GLU A 395 15.94 -0.09 -12.99
C GLU A 395 16.00 1.37 -13.46
N LYS A 396 17.02 1.72 -14.25
CA LYS A 396 17.24 3.11 -14.69
C LYS A 396 16.03 3.69 -15.45
N PHE A 397 15.35 2.88 -16.25
CA PHE A 397 14.18 3.29 -17.03
C PHE A 397 12.89 3.41 -16.17
N GLU A 398 12.86 2.77 -15.00
CA GLU A 398 11.78 2.90 -14.01
C GLU A 398 11.87 4.20 -13.19
N VAL A 399 13.04 4.87 -13.16
CA VAL A 399 13.22 6.11 -12.39
C VAL A 399 12.74 7.32 -13.19
N PRO A 400 11.85 8.18 -12.64
CA PRO A 400 11.38 9.37 -13.33
C PRO A 400 12.53 10.30 -13.75
N ALA A 401 12.67 10.53 -15.05
CA ALA A 401 13.74 11.36 -15.61
C ALA A 401 13.50 12.86 -15.38
N LYS A 402 12.23 13.26 -15.28
CA LYS A 402 11.81 14.62 -14.97
C LYS A 402 10.59 14.59 -14.06
N ILE A 403 10.42 15.62 -13.23
CA ILE A 403 9.31 15.72 -12.28
C ILE A 403 8.71 17.13 -12.29
N VAL A 404 7.43 17.23 -11.90
CA VAL A 404 6.77 18.50 -11.55
C VAL A 404 6.31 18.43 -10.11
N LEU A 405 6.54 19.51 -9.36
CA LEU A 405 6.02 19.67 -8.01
C LEU A 405 4.66 20.39 -8.06
N LEU A 406 3.66 19.82 -7.40
CA LEU A 406 2.29 20.33 -7.36
C LEU A 406 1.97 20.83 -5.94
N PRO A 407 1.60 22.11 -5.77
CA PRO A 407 1.40 22.67 -4.43
C PRO A 407 0.13 22.17 -3.72
N GLU A 408 -0.90 21.79 -4.49
CA GLU A 408 -2.20 21.35 -3.96
C GLU A 408 -2.16 19.87 -3.52
N PRO A 409 -2.52 19.55 -2.27
CA PRO A 409 -2.62 18.18 -1.81
C PRO A 409 -3.77 17.43 -2.50
N TRP A 410 -3.58 16.14 -2.72
CA TRP A 410 -4.60 15.29 -3.34
C TRP A 410 -5.48 14.67 -2.24
N THR A 411 -6.76 15.05 -2.22
CA THR A 411 -7.72 14.57 -1.22
C THR A 411 -8.92 13.89 -1.87
N PRO A 412 -9.69 13.07 -1.12
CA PRO A 412 -10.92 12.49 -1.65
C PRO A 412 -11.93 13.56 -2.14
N GLU A 413 -11.96 14.71 -1.47
CA GLU A 413 -12.83 15.85 -1.81
C GLU A 413 -12.41 16.54 -3.12
N SER A 414 -11.09 16.62 -3.40
CA SER A 414 -10.61 17.14 -4.69
C SER A 414 -10.87 16.18 -5.85
N GLY A 415 -11.35 14.97 -5.56
CA GLY A 415 -11.67 13.94 -6.54
C GLY A 415 -10.45 13.17 -7.05
N LEU A 416 -9.22 13.61 -6.78
CA LEU A 416 -7.99 13.05 -7.35
C LEU A 416 -7.58 11.70 -6.73
N VAL A 417 -8.04 11.41 -5.52
CA VAL A 417 -7.88 10.11 -4.86
C VAL A 417 -9.22 9.52 -4.45
N THR A 418 -9.29 8.21 -4.23
CA THR A 418 -10.46 7.54 -3.68
C THR A 418 -10.59 7.79 -2.17
N ALA A 419 -11.70 7.39 -1.57
CA ALA A 419 -11.87 7.44 -0.11
C ALA A 419 -10.82 6.58 0.65
N ALA A 420 -10.25 5.57 -0.01
CA ALA A 420 -9.13 4.76 0.49
C ALA A 420 -7.76 5.33 0.07
N LEU A 421 -7.69 6.60 -0.35
CA LEU A 421 -6.48 7.33 -0.75
C LEU A 421 -5.74 6.74 -1.96
N LYS A 422 -6.42 5.97 -2.81
CA LYS A 422 -5.86 5.42 -4.05
C LYS A 422 -5.93 6.46 -5.18
N LEU A 423 -4.88 6.56 -6.00
CA LEU A 423 -4.81 7.47 -7.13
C LEU A 423 -5.90 7.19 -8.17
N LYS A 424 -6.60 8.24 -8.62
CA LYS A 424 -7.48 8.17 -9.80
C LYS A 424 -6.73 8.69 -11.04
N ARG A 425 -5.84 7.85 -11.57
CA ARG A 425 -4.89 8.18 -12.66
C ARG A 425 -5.51 8.98 -13.81
N GLU A 426 -6.63 8.53 -14.35
CA GLU A 426 -7.28 9.21 -15.50
C GLU A 426 -7.75 10.63 -15.17
N GLN A 427 -8.22 10.88 -13.94
CA GLN A 427 -8.64 12.21 -13.50
C GLN A 427 -7.43 13.12 -13.26
N ILE A 428 -6.35 12.57 -12.69
CA ILE A 428 -5.09 13.30 -12.49
C ILE A 428 -4.47 13.64 -13.85
N LYS A 429 -4.38 12.68 -14.78
CA LYS A 429 -3.91 12.89 -16.16
C LYS A 429 -4.73 13.98 -16.86
N ALA A 430 -6.06 13.96 -16.72
CA ALA A 430 -6.93 14.97 -17.32
C ALA A 430 -6.70 16.37 -16.70
N LYS A 431 -6.56 16.47 -15.37
CA LYS A 431 -6.32 17.75 -14.67
C LYS A 431 -4.94 18.35 -15.01
N PHE A 432 -3.90 17.52 -15.09
CA PHE A 432 -2.50 17.96 -15.23
C PHE A 432 -1.90 17.64 -16.60
N LYS A 433 -2.73 17.50 -17.64
CA LYS A 433 -2.28 17.15 -19.00
C LYS A 433 -1.20 18.12 -19.50
N GLY A 434 -1.41 19.42 -19.34
CA GLY A 434 -0.45 20.44 -19.79
C GLY A 434 0.90 20.35 -19.09
N ASP A 435 0.96 19.90 -17.85
CA ASP A 435 2.22 19.70 -17.12
C ASP A 435 2.93 18.42 -17.56
N LEU A 436 2.17 17.34 -17.84
CA LEU A 436 2.72 16.11 -18.41
C LEU A 436 3.30 16.32 -19.81
N ASP A 437 2.61 17.10 -20.65
CA ASP A 437 3.08 17.42 -22.01
C ASP A 437 4.41 18.20 -21.96
N LYS A 438 4.55 19.16 -21.03
CA LYS A 438 5.81 19.90 -20.79
C LYS A 438 6.97 19.04 -20.28
N LEU A 439 6.68 17.87 -19.70
CA LEU A 439 7.74 16.96 -19.26
C LEU A 439 8.30 16.15 -20.43
N TYR A 440 7.51 15.87 -21.46
CA TYR A 440 7.98 15.13 -22.63
C TYR A 440 8.52 16.01 -23.76
N HIS A 441 8.07 17.26 -23.83
CA HIS A 441 8.61 18.31 -24.69
C HIS A 441 9.65 19.18 -23.96
#